data_AF-A0A938BGG0-F1
#
_entry.id   AF-A0A938BGG0-F1
#
_cell.length_a   1.000
_cell.length_b   1.000
_cell.length_c   1.000
_cell.angle_alpha   90.00
_cell.angle_beta   90.00
_cell.angle_gamma   90.00
#
_symmetry.space_group_name_H-M   'P 1'
#
loop_
_entity.id
_entity.type
_entity.pdbx_description
1 polymer ?
#
loop_
_entity_poly.entity_id
_entity_poly.type
_entity_poly.pdbx_seq_one_letter_code
_entity_poly.pdbx_strand_id
1 'polypeptide(L)' 'MILRNNQSLGFLGETAAASYLISQGYKILERNFKKRYGEIDIVALDRNTL' A
#
# COMPACT_ATOMS: atom_id res chain seq x y z
N MET A 1 -14.39 21.34 -15.77
CA MET A 1 -13.90 21.25 -14.38
C MET A 1 -13.51 19.80 -14.13
N ILE A 2 -12.22 19.45 -14.22
CA ILE A 2 -11.77 18.08 -13.92
C ILE A 2 -11.73 17.95 -12.40
N LEU A 3 -12.70 17.25 -11.82
CA LEU A 3 -12.65 16.86 -10.42
C LEU A 3 -11.46 15.89 -10.27
N ARG A 4 -10.34 16.39 -9.74
CA ARG A 4 -9.23 15.54 -9.30
C ARG A 4 -9.77 14.67 -8.18
N ASN A 5 -10.17 13.44 -8.51
CA ASN A 5 -10.62 12.49 -7.52
C ASN A 5 -9.37 11.97 -6.80
N ASN A 6 -8.89 12.71 -5.80
CA ASN A 6 -7.64 12.41 -5.08
C ASN A 6 -7.62 10.97 -4.51
N GLN A 7 -8.80 10.38 -4.28
CA GLN A 7 -8.94 8.98 -3.88
C GLN A 7 -8.48 8.00 -4.97
N SER A 8 -8.77 8.27 -6.25
CA SER A 8 -8.31 7.40 -7.34
C SER A 8 -6.80 7.51 -7.54
N LEU A 9 -6.24 8.70 -7.39
CA LEU A 9 -4.79 8.90 -7.47
C LEU A 9 -4.07 8.18 -6.32
N GLY A 10 -4.57 8.30 -5.08
CA GLY A 10 -4.03 7.58 -3.92
C GLY A 10 -4.09 6.07 -4.12
N PHE A 11 -5.23 5.54 -4.57
CA PHE A 11 -5.41 4.13 -4.86
C PHE A 11 -4.44 3.60 -5.94
N LEU A 12 -4.22 4.38 -7.00
CA LEU A 12 -3.25 4.03 -8.06
C LEU A 12 -1.82 4.02 -7.52
N GLY A 13 -1.45 5.01 -6.69
CA GLY A 13 -0.14 5.08 -6.05
C GLY A 13 0.12 3.89 -5.13
N GLU A 14 -0.81 3.58 -4.22
CA GLU A 14 -0.70 2.40 -3.35
C GLU A 14 -0.60 1.10 -4.15
N THR A 15 -1.39 0.99 -5.23
CA THR A 15 -1.38 -0.21 -6.07
C THR A 15 -0.03 -0.38 -6.78
N ALA A 16 0.52 0.71 -7.33
CA ALA A 16 1.84 0.70 -7.93
C ALA A 16 2.94 0.35 -6.89
N ALA A 17 2.85 0.90 -5.68
CA ALA A 17 3.79 0.59 -4.60
C ALA A 17 3.71 -0.88 -4.17
N ALA A 18 2.52 -1.43 -4.01
CA ALA A 18 2.32 -2.85 -3.68
C ALA A 18 2.88 -3.76 -4.79
N SER A 19 2.60 -3.45 -6.06
CA SER A 19 3.14 -4.19 -7.20
C SER A 19 4.68 -4.14 -7.25
N TYR A 20 5.27 -2.97 -6.98
CA TYR A 20 6.72 -2.83 -6.89
C TYR A 20 7.30 -3.71 -5.78
N LEU A 21 6.76 -3.65 -4.56
CA LEU A 21 7.22 -4.48 -3.44
C LEU A 21 7.15 -5.98 -3.77
N ILE A 22 6.06 -6.45 -4.38
CA ILE A 22 5.92 -7.83 -4.84
C ILE A 22 7.02 -8.19 -5.84
N SER A 23 7.29 -7.31 -6.82
CA SER A 23 8.36 -7.52 -7.81
C SER A 23 9.77 -7.58 -7.18
N GLN A 24 9.96 -6.94 -6.02
CA GLN A 24 11.21 -7.00 -5.26
C GLN A 24 11.28 -8.24 -4.34
N GLY A 25 10.26 -9.10 -4.33
CA GLY A 25 10.23 -10.34 -3.56
C GLY A 25 9.59 -10.20 -2.17
N TYR A 26 8.96 -9.08 -1.86
CA TYR A 26 8.23 -8.89 -0.61
C TYR A 26 6.87 -9.59 -0.67
N LYS A 27 6.41 -10.08 0.48
CA LYS A 27 5.04 -10.58 0.63
C LYS A 27 4.16 -9.49 1.25
N ILE A 28 3.13 -9.05 0.54
CA ILE A 28 2.12 -8.13 1.11
C ILE A 28 1.30 -8.91 2.15
N LEU A 29 1.29 -8.42 3.39
CA LEU A 29 0.52 -9.00 4.50
C LEU A 29 -0.84 -8.31 4.64
N GLU A 30 -0.86 -6.98 4.53
CA GLU A 30 -2.06 -6.17 4.68
C GLU A 30 -1.94 -4.86 3.88
N ARG A 31 -3.09 -4.29 3.49
CA ARG A 31 -3.19 -2.96 2.87
C ARG A 31 -4.28 -2.17 3.58
N ASN A 32 -4.17 -0.85 3.59
CA ASN A 32 -5.15 0.06 4.20
C ASN A 32 -5.43 -0.28 5.67
N PHE A 33 -4.39 -0.60 6.45
CA PHE A 33 -4.53 -0.91 7.86
C PHE A 33 -4.86 0.36 8.65
N LYS A 34 -5.99 0.34 9.36
CA LYS A 34 -6.49 1.51 10.09
C LYS A 34 -6.75 1.17 11.55
N LYS A 35 -6.22 2.00 12.45
CA LYS A 35 -6.49 1.96 13.89
C LYS A 35 -6.81 3.35 14.41
N ARG A 36 -7.32 3.42 15.65
CA ARG A 36 -7.69 4.68 16.30
C ARG A 36 -6.54 5.68 16.38
N TYR A 37 -5.30 5.21 16.38
CA TYR A 37 -4.09 6.02 16.53
C TYR A 37 -3.28 6.21 15.24
N GLY A 38 -3.78 5.74 14.09
CA GLY A 38 -3.09 5.96 12.81
C GLY A 38 -3.47 4.97 11.73
N GLU A 39 -2.88 5.19 10.55
CA GLU A 39 -3.05 4.35 9.38
C GLU A 39 -1.69 3.92 8.79
N ILE A 40 -1.68 2.76 8.16
CA ILE A 40 -0.56 2.21 7.41
C ILE A 40 -1.11 1.74 6.05
N ASP A 41 -0.58 2.31 4.98
CA ASP A 41 -1.03 2.04 3.61
C ASP A 41 -0.73 0.59 3.18
N ILE A 42 0.49 0.10 3.47
CA ILE A 42 0.94 -1.24 3.09
C ILE A 42 1.81 -1.84 4.21
N VAL A 43 1.47 -3.05 4.63
CA VAL A 43 2.30 -3.90 5.48
C VAL A 43 2.89 -5.01 4.60
N ALA A 44 4.20 -5.06 4.49
CA ALA A 44 4.92 -6.04 3.68
C ALA A 44 6.02 -6.73 4.48
N LEU A 45 6.27 -7.99 4.16
CA LEU A 45 7.29 -8.82 4.77
C LEU A 45 8.47 -8.99 3.79
N ASP A 46 9.66 -8.62 4.23
CA ASP A 46 10.92 -8.89 3.53
C ASP A 46 11.52 -10.22 4.00
N ARG A 47 11.38 -11.26 3.17
CA ARG A 47 11.88 -12.63 3.45
C ARG A 47 11.34 -13.21 4.77
N ASN A 48 11.85 -14.37 5.19
CA ASN A 48 11.53 -15.00 6.47
C ASN A 48 12.29 -14.35 7.64
N THR A 49 12.30 -13.03 7.74
CA THR A 49 12.87 -12.35 8.91
C THR A 49 11.74 -11.99 9.87
N LEU A 50 11.68 -12.72 10.98
CA LEU A 50 10.86 -12.42 12.16
C LEU A 50 11.56 -11.40 13.05
#